data_AF-A0A931L5L7-F1
#
_entry.id   AF-A0A931L5L7-F1
#
_cell.length_a   1.000
_cell.length_b   1.000
_cell.length_c   1.000
_cell.angle_alpha   90.00
_cell.angle_beta   90.00
_cell.angle_gamma   90.00
#
_symmetry.space_group_name_H-M   'P 1'
#
loop_
_entity.id
_entity.type
_entity.pdbx_description
1 polymer ?
#
loop_
_entity_poly.entity_id
_entity_poly.type
_entity_poly.pdbx_seq_one_letter_code
_entity_poly.pdbx_strand_id
1 'polypeptide(L)'
;MSSATTKIAGPEPHRENAAFAAVDAALGVEKPSGKGAKDENFPVGSFLIDAKLRPHVATFYAFARAIDDIADDEDLPDAEKVRRLRLMDAALKGESDETGLEKAIALRRSLSSLGVTPRHGSDLIAAFIQDCEKRRYASWEELIGYCEKSANPVGRYLLDIHGEDPAFYPHSDALCTVLQITNHLQDCADDRRSLDRVYLIEPWLKEAGGGVEDLDGAHSSAAIEATKQRMLDGCQALMVSARALPASLKSRRLAMESGVIVRLAQRLIDILRVGDPIASRVALAKADFARASVGGVVAGFLSAGGRAR
;
A
#
# COMPACT_ATOMS: atom_id res chain seq x y z
N MET A 1 0.23 35.58 -40.89
CA MET A 1 1.29 35.03 -40.03
C MET A 1 0.63 34.57 -38.74
N SER A 2 0.32 33.27 -38.65
CA SER A 2 -0.44 32.67 -37.55
C SER A 2 0.54 32.23 -36.46
N SER A 3 0.39 32.78 -35.25
CA SER A 3 1.19 32.41 -34.08
C SER A 3 0.58 31.15 -33.45
N ALA A 4 1.38 30.08 -33.38
CA ALA A 4 1.02 28.82 -32.74
C ALA A 4 1.19 28.96 -31.22
N THR A 5 0.10 28.88 -30.48
CA THR A 5 0.11 28.79 -29.01
C THR A 5 0.31 27.32 -28.62
N THR A 6 1.53 26.95 -28.25
CA THR A 6 1.84 25.65 -27.65
C THR A 6 1.12 25.54 -26.30
N LYS A 7 0.14 24.64 -26.24
CA LYS A 7 -0.56 24.26 -25.02
C LYS A 7 0.39 23.41 -24.18
N ILE A 8 0.93 23.98 -23.11
CA ILE A 8 1.71 23.25 -22.10
C ILE A 8 0.73 22.32 -21.38
N ALA A 9 0.91 21.01 -21.52
CA ALA A 9 0.20 20.03 -20.73
C ALA A 9 0.67 20.16 -19.27
N GLY A 10 -0.27 20.35 -18.35
CA GLY A 10 0.02 20.37 -16.91
C GLY A 10 0.39 18.97 -16.40
N PRO A 11 1.04 18.88 -15.23
CA PRO A 11 1.47 17.60 -14.66
C PRO A 11 0.26 16.68 -14.42
N GLU A 12 0.41 15.41 -14.81
CA GLU A 12 -0.56 14.34 -14.56
C GLU A 12 -0.77 14.10 -13.05
N PRO A 13 -1.93 13.57 -12.63
CA PRO A 13 -2.21 13.34 -11.22
C PRO A 13 -1.21 12.35 -10.62
N HIS A 14 -0.58 12.78 -9.54
CA HIS A 14 0.40 12.01 -8.78
C HIS A 14 -0.10 10.60 -8.42
N ARG A 15 0.77 9.60 -8.63
CA ARG A 15 0.50 8.19 -8.36
C ARG A 15 0.48 7.96 -6.85
N GLU A 16 -0.59 7.33 -6.36
CA GLU A 16 -0.72 6.94 -4.95
C GLU A 16 0.16 5.71 -4.70
N ASN A 17 1.09 5.78 -3.74
CA ASN A 17 1.94 4.66 -3.28
C ASN A 17 1.18 3.32 -3.21
N ALA A 18 1.73 2.24 -3.79
CA ALA A 18 1.14 0.90 -3.81
C ALA A 18 0.66 0.36 -2.43
N ALA A 19 1.35 0.65 -1.33
CA ALA A 19 0.91 0.20 0.00
C ALA A 19 -0.36 0.92 0.45
N PHE A 20 -0.45 2.19 0.09
CA PHE A 20 -1.61 3.01 0.36
C PHE A 20 -2.68 2.74 -0.68
N ALA A 21 -2.41 2.70 -1.99
CA ALA A 21 -3.39 2.38 -3.02
C ALA A 21 -4.11 1.04 -2.80
N ALA A 22 -3.47 0.00 -2.24
CA ALA A 22 -4.18 -1.24 -1.90
C ALA A 22 -5.09 -1.09 -0.68
N VAL A 23 -4.63 -0.35 0.34
CA VAL A 23 -5.40 -0.04 1.54
C VAL A 23 -6.51 0.95 1.21
N ASP A 24 -6.25 2.04 0.49
CA ASP A 24 -7.15 3.04 -0.07
C ASP A 24 -8.14 2.42 -1.07
N ALA A 25 -7.72 1.50 -1.94
CA ALA A 25 -8.64 0.73 -2.76
C ALA A 25 -9.53 -0.16 -1.90
N ALA A 26 -9.02 -0.78 -0.83
CA ALA A 26 -9.81 -1.63 0.05
C ALA A 26 -10.68 -0.88 1.09
N LEU A 27 -10.31 0.36 1.44
CA LEU A 27 -10.93 1.24 2.43
C LEU A 27 -11.79 2.35 1.79
N GLY A 28 -11.57 2.64 0.51
CA GLY A 28 -12.21 3.70 -0.26
C GLY A 28 -13.56 3.25 -0.80
N VAL A 29 -14.61 3.47 0.00
CA VAL A 29 -15.96 3.64 -0.55
C VAL A 29 -15.94 4.91 -1.41
N GLU A 30 -15.73 4.70 -2.71
CA GLU A 30 -15.85 5.65 -3.84
C GLU A 30 -14.81 6.79 -3.97
N LYS A 31 -14.06 6.80 -5.09
CA LYS A 31 -13.62 8.02 -5.76
C LYS A 31 -14.81 8.58 -6.58
N PRO A 32 -15.31 9.81 -6.35
CA PRO A 32 -16.08 10.51 -7.37
C PRO A 32 -15.13 11.18 -8.36
N SER A 33 -15.47 11.03 -9.63
CA SER A 33 -14.89 11.71 -10.77
C SER A 33 -14.87 13.24 -10.59
N GLY A 34 -13.68 13.84 -10.73
CA GLY A 34 -13.50 15.10 -11.45
C GLY A 34 -13.62 16.42 -10.67
N LYS A 35 -12.56 17.22 -10.84
CA LYS A 35 -12.43 18.69 -10.75
C LYS A 35 -12.19 19.32 -9.38
N GLY A 36 -11.02 19.96 -9.29
CA GLY A 36 -10.82 21.19 -8.51
C GLY A 36 -9.78 21.07 -7.39
N ALA A 37 -8.80 21.97 -7.42
CA ALA A 37 -7.68 22.08 -6.47
C ALA A 37 -8.09 22.52 -5.04
N LYS A 38 -9.19 21.99 -4.49
CA LYS A 38 -9.61 22.20 -3.09
C LYS A 38 -10.32 21.01 -2.43
N ASP A 39 -10.48 19.87 -3.10
CA ASP A 39 -11.17 18.69 -2.54
C ASP A 39 -10.29 17.43 -2.63
N GLU A 40 -9.24 17.37 -1.82
CA GLU A 40 -8.52 16.11 -1.60
C GLU A 40 -9.29 15.25 -0.60
N ASN A 41 -10.31 14.55 -1.10
CA ASN A 41 -11.01 13.49 -0.38
C ASN A 41 -10.05 12.32 -0.16
N PHE A 42 -9.17 12.42 0.84
CA PHE A 42 -8.54 11.26 1.46
C PHE A 42 -9.63 10.45 2.18
N PRO A 43 -9.59 9.11 2.20
CA PRO A 43 -10.57 8.32 2.93
C PRO A 43 -10.29 8.33 4.43
N VAL A 44 -10.43 9.50 5.03
CA VAL A 44 -10.85 9.67 6.43
C VAL A 44 -12.32 9.21 6.62
N GLY A 45 -12.96 8.80 5.52
CA GLY A 45 -14.38 8.45 5.38
C GLY A 45 -14.75 7.00 5.65
N SER A 46 -13.84 6.14 6.10
CA SER A 46 -14.29 4.88 6.69
C SER A 46 -15.02 5.22 7.99
N PHE A 47 -16.35 5.09 7.99
CA PHE A 47 -17.17 5.14 9.20
C PHE A 47 -16.69 4.12 10.26
N LEU A 48 -15.80 3.20 9.87
CA LEU A 48 -15.19 2.16 10.69
C LEU A 48 -14.00 2.68 11.52
N ILE A 49 -13.30 3.75 11.11
CA ILE A 49 -12.28 4.37 11.98
C ILE A 49 -12.99 5.26 13.00
N ASP A 50 -12.64 5.07 14.30
CA ASP A 50 -13.18 5.91 15.38
C ASP A 50 -12.92 7.39 15.07
N ALA A 51 -13.95 8.23 15.23
CA ALA A 51 -13.87 9.66 14.91
C ALA A 51 -12.71 10.37 15.63
N LYS A 52 -12.31 9.87 16.81
CA LYS A 52 -11.17 10.41 17.56
C LYS A 52 -9.81 10.08 16.95
N LEU A 53 -9.72 8.96 16.20
CA LEU A 53 -8.47 8.49 15.58
C LEU A 53 -8.25 9.08 14.18
N ARG A 54 -9.32 9.55 13.53
CA ARG A 54 -9.28 10.14 12.18
C ARG A 54 -8.22 11.23 11.98
N PRO A 55 -8.01 12.20 12.89
CA PRO A 55 -6.94 13.20 12.73
C PRO A 55 -5.54 12.59 12.77
N HIS A 56 -5.33 11.54 13.56
CA HIS A 56 -4.06 10.83 13.65
C HIS A 56 -3.77 10.06 12.37
N VAL A 57 -4.77 9.35 11.85
CA VAL A 57 -4.71 8.69 10.54
C VAL A 57 -4.39 9.72 9.45
N ALA A 58 -5.13 10.82 9.38
CA ALA A 58 -4.85 11.88 8.40
C ALA A 58 -3.41 12.42 8.51
N THR A 59 -2.88 12.54 9.74
CA THR A 59 -1.49 12.98 9.97
C THR A 59 -0.48 11.95 9.46
N PHE A 60 -0.70 10.66 9.71
CA PHE A 60 0.17 9.59 9.22
C PHE A 60 0.18 9.52 7.69
N TYR A 61 -0.99 9.62 7.06
CA TYR A 61 -1.11 9.65 5.60
C TYR A 61 -0.48 10.89 4.98
N ALA A 62 -0.65 12.07 5.59
CA ALA A 62 0.00 13.29 5.13
C ALA A 62 1.54 13.21 5.24
N PHE A 63 2.06 12.51 6.24
CA PHE A 63 3.49 12.20 6.33
C PHE A 63 3.93 11.21 5.25
N ALA A 64 3.20 10.11 5.07
CA ALA A 64 3.50 9.11 4.07
C ALA A 64 3.51 9.71 2.66
N ARG A 65 2.56 10.59 2.34
CA ARG A 65 2.51 11.31 1.07
C ARG A 65 3.71 12.23 0.88
N ALA A 66 4.14 12.92 1.93
CA ALA A 66 5.31 13.81 1.85
C ALA A 66 6.62 13.07 1.57
N ILE A 67 6.81 11.86 2.14
CA ILE A 67 8.01 11.05 1.87
C ILE A 67 7.94 10.38 0.49
N ASP A 68 6.74 10.04 0.02
CA ASP A 68 6.45 9.54 -1.34
C ASP A 68 6.78 10.61 -2.39
N ASP A 69 6.30 11.84 -2.20
CA ASP A 69 6.60 12.98 -3.07
C ASP A 69 8.11 13.24 -3.19
N ILE A 70 8.89 13.04 -2.11
CA ILE A 70 10.35 13.15 -2.16
C ILE A 70 10.96 12.03 -3.01
N ALA A 71 10.45 10.80 -2.89
CA ALA A 71 11.00 9.64 -3.60
C ALA A 71 10.68 9.67 -5.10
N ASP A 72 9.51 10.17 -5.47
CA ASP A 72 9.01 10.22 -6.85
C ASP A 72 9.40 11.49 -7.61
N ASP A 73 10.05 12.47 -6.97
CA ASP A 73 10.50 13.70 -7.62
C ASP A 73 11.55 13.41 -8.70
N GLU A 74 11.17 13.49 -9.98
CA GLU A 74 12.05 13.21 -11.13
C GLU A 74 13.19 14.23 -11.29
N ASP A 75 13.02 15.43 -10.73
CA ASP A 75 14.00 16.52 -10.82
C ASP A 75 15.10 16.39 -9.74
N LEU A 76 14.95 15.48 -8.77
CA LEU A 76 15.92 15.24 -7.72
C LEU A 76 16.85 14.05 -8.03
N PRO A 77 18.17 14.21 -7.90
CA PRO A 77 19.09 13.07 -7.88
C PRO A 77 18.81 12.13 -6.69
N ASP A 78 18.99 10.82 -6.87
CA ASP A 78 18.75 9.81 -5.83
C ASP A 78 19.46 10.13 -4.50
N ALA A 79 20.70 10.65 -4.55
CA ALA A 79 21.44 11.06 -3.36
C ALA A 79 20.74 12.17 -2.56
N GLU A 80 20.08 13.10 -3.24
CA GLU A 80 19.33 14.18 -2.61
C GLU A 80 17.99 13.69 -2.04
N LYS A 81 17.31 12.77 -2.75
CA LYS A 81 16.11 12.09 -2.23
C LYS A 81 16.42 11.38 -0.92
N VAL A 82 17.48 10.55 -0.90
CA VAL A 82 17.93 9.84 0.29
C VAL A 82 18.30 10.80 1.42
N ARG A 83 18.97 11.92 1.12
CA ARG A 83 19.30 12.94 2.12
C ARG A 83 18.04 13.54 2.76
N ARG A 84 17.04 13.93 1.96
CA ARG A 84 15.77 14.49 2.44
C ARG A 84 14.96 13.49 3.24
N LEU A 85 14.89 12.24 2.79
CA LEU A 85 14.24 11.14 3.51
C LEU A 85 14.89 10.90 4.88
N ARG A 86 16.22 10.94 4.97
CA ARG A 86 16.94 10.84 6.26
C ARG A 86 16.66 12.01 7.19
N LEU A 87 16.49 13.23 6.67
CA LEU A 87 16.07 14.38 7.47
C LEU A 87 14.63 14.22 7.99
N MET A 88 13.72 13.70 7.17
CA MET A 88 12.35 13.37 7.62
C MET A 88 12.36 12.33 8.74
N ASP A 89 13.24 11.32 8.67
CA ASP A 89 13.38 10.31 9.72
C ASP A 89 13.99 10.89 11.01
N ALA A 90 15.02 11.73 10.90
CA ALA A 90 15.60 12.45 12.03
C ALA A 90 14.54 13.33 12.72
N ALA A 91 13.73 14.06 11.95
CA ALA A 91 12.64 14.86 12.51
C ALA A 91 11.55 14.01 13.16
N LEU A 92 11.18 12.87 12.57
CA LEU A 92 10.24 11.93 13.16
C LEU A 92 10.73 11.38 14.51
N LYS A 93 12.05 11.17 14.64
CA LYS A 93 12.72 10.70 15.87
C LYS A 93 12.99 11.78 16.92
N GLY A 94 12.81 13.06 16.58
CA GLY A 94 13.13 14.17 17.49
C GLY A 94 14.59 14.61 17.45
N GLU A 95 15.33 14.22 16.42
CA GLU A 95 16.76 14.53 16.22
C GLU A 95 16.96 15.79 15.36
N SER A 96 15.92 16.26 14.67
CA SER A 96 15.89 17.50 13.90
C SER A 96 14.54 18.22 14.01
N ASP A 97 14.56 19.55 13.95
CA ASP A 97 13.39 20.42 13.87
C ASP A 97 13.59 21.52 12.79
N GLU A 98 14.34 21.20 11.73
CA GLU A 98 14.57 22.11 10.61
C GLU A 98 13.28 22.47 9.86
N THR A 99 13.28 23.65 9.21
CA THR A 99 12.17 24.11 8.36
C THR A 99 11.99 23.18 7.16
N GLY A 100 10.75 22.88 6.78
CA GLY A 100 10.44 21.94 5.69
C GLY A 100 10.20 20.50 6.15
N LEU A 101 10.29 20.21 7.46
CA LEU A 101 10.05 18.89 8.07
C LEU A 101 8.71 18.83 8.83
N GLU A 102 7.77 19.74 8.54
CA GLU A 102 6.54 19.95 9.32
C GLU A 102 5.67 18.69 9.39
N LYS A 103 5.63 17.87 8.33
CA LYS A 103 4.85 16.63 8.30
C LYS A 103 5.43 15.56 9.22
N ALA A 104 6.75 15.41 9.27
CA ALA A 104 7.43 14.51 10.20
C ALA A 104 7.26 14.96 11.66
N ILE A 105 7.38 16.26 11.92
CA ILE A 105 7.17 16.85 13.26
C ILE A 105 5.70 16.69 13.70
N ALA A 106 4.74 16.90 12.80
CA ALA A 106 3.32 16.69 13.08
C ALA A 106 3.03 15.22 13.43
N LEU A 107 3.59 14.27 12.65
CA LEU A 107 3.46 12.86 12.97
C LEU A 107 4.10 12.50 14.30
N ARG A 108 5.32 12.97 14.59
CA ARG A 108 5.98 12.77 15.89
C ARG A 108 5.08 13.20 17.05
N ARG A 109 4.51 14.41 16.99
CA ARG A 109 3.58 14.92 18.02
C ARG A 109 2.33 14.06 18.17
N SER A 110 1.74 13.65 17.03
CA SER A 110 0.59 12.75 16.98
C SER A 110 0.90 11.42 17.67
N LEU A 111 2.03 10.78 17.32
CA LEU A 111 2.46 9.51 17.90
C LEU A 111 2.75 9.61 19.39
N SER A 112 3.45 10.67 19.84
CA SER A 112 3.71 10.92 21.27
C SER A 112 2.42 11.06 22.07
N SER A 113 1.39 11.72 21.52
CA SER A 113 0.09 11.88 22.19
C SER A 113 -0.68 10.57 22.38
N LEU A 114 -0.42 9.57 21.53
CA LEU A 114 -1.04 8.25 21.57
C LEU A 114 -0.17 7.19 22.28
N GLY A 115 1.09 7.51 22.59
CA GLY A 115 2.05 6.53 23.09
C GLY A 115 2.49 5.48 22.04
N VAL A 116 2.39 5.82 20.75
CA VAL A 116 2.76 4.93 19.64
C VAL A 116 4.19 5.21 19.18
N THR A 117 4.90 4.17 18.75
CA THR A 117 6.28 4.26 18.30
C THR A 117 6.44 4.99 16.95
N PRO A 118 7.50 5.79 16.74
CA PRO A 118 7.85 6.33 15.42
C PRO A 118 8.31 5.27 14.41
N ARG A 119 8.60 4.04 14.87
CA ARG A 119 9.19 2.98 14.05
C ARG A 119 8.42 2.71 12.76
N HIS A 120 7.08 2.75 12.79
CA HIS A 120 6.29 2.48 11.58
C HIS A 120 6.53 3.52 10.49
N GLY A 121 6.69 4.79 10.85
CA GLY A 121 7.05 5.85 9.90
C GLY A 121 8.50 5.73 9.41
N SER A 122 9.43 5.36 10.29
CA SER A 122 10.83 5.09 9.91
C SER A 122 10.96 3.90 8.96
N ASP A 123 10.16 2.85 9.15
CA ASP A 123 10.13 1.68 8.27
C ASP A 123 9.66 2.08 6.85
N LEU A 124 8.63 2.93 6.74
CA LEU A 124 8.20 3.48 5.44
C LEU A 124 9.30 4.30 4.77
N ILE A 125 10.00 5.16 5.52
CA ILE A 125 11.15 5.91 4.98
C ILE A 125 12.23 4.95 4.48
N ALA A 126 12.52 3.89 5.21
CA ALA A 126 13.51 2.90 4.81
C ALA A 126 13.14 2.19 3.50
N ALA A 127 11.85 1.96 3.23
CA ALA A 127 11.38 1.44 1.94
C ALA A 127 11.63 2.43 0.80
N PHE A 128 11.33 3.72 0.99
CA PHE A 128 11.58 4.75 -0.02
C PHE A 128 13.07 4.97 -0.32
N ILE A 129 13.92 4.89 0.71
CA ILE A 129 15.37 4.90 0.51
C ILE A 129 15.79 3.67 -0.31
N GLN A 130 15.28 2.48 0.01
CA GLN A 130 15.56 1.26 -0.73
C GLN A 130 15.12 1.37 -2.20
N ASP A 131 13.97 1.99 -2.47
CA ASP A 131 13.44 2.23 -3.81
C ASP A 131 14.29 3.20 -4.66
N CYS A 132 15.15 4.01 -4.04
CA CYS A 132 16.16 4.82 -4.73
C CYS A 132 17.39 3.99 -5.16
N GLU A 133 17.69 2.90 -4.44
CA GLU A 133 18.96 2.16 -4.59
C GLU A 133 18.77 0.79 -5.29
N LYS A 134 17.58 0.20 -5.16
CA LYS A 134 17.28 -1.16 -5.59
C LYS A 134 16.09 -1.16 -6.53
N ARG A 135 16.25 -1.83 -7.67
CA ARG A 135 15.23 -1.84 -8.71
C ARG A 135 14.65 -3.22 -9.00
N ARG A 136 15.42 -4.29 -8.77
CA ARG A 136 15.12 -5.68 -9.18
C ARG A 136 15.22 -6.59 -7.96
N TYR A 137 14.42 -7.65 -7.94
CA TYR A 137 14.33 -8.58 -6.82
C TYR A 137 14.82 -10.00 -7.16
N ALA A 138 15.75 -10.51 -6.35
CA ALA A 138 16.41 -11.78 -6.59
C ALA A 138 15.68 -12.99 -5.99
N SER A 139 14.77 -12.78 -5.03
CA SER A 139 14.01 -13.87 -4.43
C SER A 139 12.69 -13.40 -3.83
N TRP A 140 11.79 -14.35 -3.56
CA TRP A 140 10.54 -14.09 -2.87
C TRP A 140 10.76 -13.46 -1.49
N GLU A 141 11.73 -13.98 -0.73
CA GLU A 141 12.09 -13.50 0.61
C GLU A 141 12.55 -12.04 0.56
N GLU A 142 13.26 -11.65 -0.49
CA GLU A 142 13.69 -10.27 -0.68
C GLU A 142 12.52 -9.31 -0.94
N LEU A 143 11.54 -9.74 -1.75
CA LEU A 143 10.32 -8.98 -1.99
C LEU A 143 9.45 -8.90 -0.72
N ILE A 144 9.37 -9.99 0.06
CA ILE A 144 8.71 -10.00 1.37
C ILE A 144 9.41 -9.02 2.31
N GLY A 145 10.74 -9.01 2.36
CA GLY A 145 11.53 -8.08 3.18
C GLY A 145 11.35 -6.62 2.76
N TYR A 146 11.02 -6.33 1.50
CA TYR A 146 10.57 -5.01 1.09
C TYR A 146 9.17 -4.68 1.65
N CYS A 147 8.20 -5.61 1.54
CA CYS A 147 6.84 -5.43 2.06
C CYS A 147 6.80 -5.20 3.60
N GLU A 148 7.76 -5.79 4.34
CA GLU A 148 7.95 -5.56 5.77
C GLU A 148 8.20 -4.09 6.13
N LYS A 149 8.71 -3.31 5.18
CA LYS A 149 8.99 -1.89 5.32
C LYS A 149 7.98 -1.02 4.56
N SER A 150 7.56 -1.42 3.37
CA SER A 150 6.74 -0.57 2.49
C SER A 150 5.25 -0.62 2.82
N ALA A 151 4.73 -1.74 3.35
CA ALA A 151 3.29 -1.95 3.54
C ALA A 151 2.90 -2.36 4.96
N ASN A 152 3.61 -3.32 5.54
CA ASN A 152 3.30 -3.86 6.87
C ASN A 152 3.22 -2.78 7.98
N PRO A 153 4.09 -1.74 7.98
CA PRO A 153 4.02 -0.69 8.99
C PRO A 153 2.69 0.07 9.04
N VAL A 154 1.96 0.16 7.91
CA VAL A 154 0.65 0.82 7.87
C VAL A 154 -0.37 0.03 8.71
N GLY A 155 -0.42 -1.29 8.53
CA GLY A 155 -1.31 -2.16 9.31
C GLY A 155 -0.96 -2.18 10.79
N ARG A 156 0.34 -2.27 11.12
CA ARG A 156 0.82 -2.20 12.51
C ARG A 156 0.48 -0.87 13.17
N TYR A 157 0.64 0.25 12.45
CA TYR A 157 0.22 1.57 12.92
C TYR A 157 -1.29 1.61 13.23
N LEU A 158 -2.14 1.08 12.34
CA LEU A 158 -3.58 1.02 12.56
C LEU A 158 -3.94 0.16 13.78
N LEU A 159 -3.25 -0.96 14.01
CA LEU A 159 -3.42 -1.76 15.22
C LEU A 159 -3.04 -0.99 16.48
N ASP A 160 -1.89 -0.31 16.47
CA ASP A 160 -1.37 0.44 17.63
C ASP A 160 -2.28 1.59 18.05
N ILE A 161 -2.77 2.40 17.10
CA ILE A 161 -3.66 3.53 17.43
C ILE A 161 -5.02 3.07 17.95
N HIS A 162 -5.42 1.82 17.67
CA HIS A 162 -6.62 1.19 18.23
C HIS A 162 -6.35 0.44 19.55
N GLY A 163 -5.11 0.40 20.03
CA GLY A 163 -4.72 -0.29 21.25
C GLY A 163 -4.83 -1.82 21.16
N GLU A 164 -4.67 -2.37 19.95
CA GLU A 164 -4.65 -3.81 19.72
C GLU A 164 -3.34 -4.44 20.19
N ASP A 165 -3.34 -5.75 20.41
CA ASP A 165 -2.16 -6.49 20.86
C ASP A 165 -1.15 -6.67 19.71
N PRO A 166 0.14 -6.28 19.88
CA PRO A 166 1.19 -6.53 18.88
C PRO A 166 1.36 -8.00 18.49
N ALA A 167 0.87 -8.95 19.32
CA ALA A 167 0.79 -10.37 18.96
C ALA A 167 -0.01 -10.64 17.68
N PHE A 168 -0.86 -9.69 17.23
CA PHE A 168 -1.63 -9.80 15.99
C PHE A 168 -0.95 -9.16 14.78
N TYR A 169 0.23 -8.55 14.93
CA TYR A 169 1.02 -8.06 13.79
C TYR A 169 1.21 -9.12 12.69
N PRO A 170 1.54 -10.40 12.98
CA PRO A 170 1.72 -11.39 11.92
C PRO A 170 0.49 -11.60 11.02
N HIS A 171 -0.72 -11.37 11.54
CA HIS A 171 -1.94 -11.45 10.73
C HIS A 171 -2.15 -10.19 9.87
N SER A 172 -1.85 -9.01 10.44
CA SER A 172 -1.88 -7.74 9.70
C SER A 172 -0.80 -7.68 8.62
N ASP A 173 0.41 -8.08 8.95
CA ASP A 173 1.55 -8.13 8.04
C ASP A 173 1.26 -9.04 6.85
N ALA A 174 0.69 -10.22 7.10
CA ALA A 174 0.27 -11.10 6.02
C ALA A 174 -0.75 -10.44 5.09
N LEU A 175 -1.74 -9.73 5.64
CA LEU A 175 -2.74 -9.01 4.84
C LEU A 175 -2.12 -7.87 4.03
N CYS A 176 -1.33 -7.00 4.67
CA CYS A 176 -0.64 -5.88 4.03
C CYS A 176 0.34 -6.36 2.95
N THR A 177 1.07 -7.44 3.19
CA THR A 177 1.97 -8.05 2.21
C THR A 177 1.21 -8.60 1.00
N VAL A 178 0.07 -9.29 1.21
CA VAL A 178 -0.77 -9.75 0.09
C VAL A 178 -1.21 -8.58 -0.77
N LEU A 179 -1.75 -7.54 -0.15
CA LEU A 179 -2.21 -6.32 -0.80
C LEU A 179 -1.10 -5.63 -1.61
N GLN A 180 0.10 -5.54 -1.03
CA GLN A 180 1.27 -4.95 -1.68
C GLN A 180 1.71 -5.76 -2.91
N ILE A 181 1.82 -7.07 -2.77
CA ILE A 181 2.23 -7.95 -3.87
C ILE A 181 1.19 -7.92 -5.00
N THR A 182 -0.11 -7.90 -4.67
CA THR A 182 -1.14 -7.78 -5.71
C THR A 182 -1.06 -6.44 -6.45
N ASN A 183 -0.73 -5.34 -5.77
CA ASN A 183 -0.50 -4.06 -6.46
C ASN A 183 0.72 -4.11 -7.37
N HIS A 184 1.84 -4.67 -6.90
CA HIS A 184 3.02 -4.88 -7.75
C HIS A 184 2.72 -5.73 -8.99
N LEU A 185 1.78 -6.68 -8.91
CA LEU A 185 1.35 -7.45 -10.06
C LEU A 185 0.44 -6.67 -11.00
N GLN A 186 -0.44 -5.79 -10.48
CA GLN A 186 -1.32 -4.95 -11.28
C GLN A 186 -0.56 -3.88 -12.05
N ASP A 187 0.45 -3.28 -11.42
CA ASP A 187 1.18 -2.13 -11.94
C ASP A 187 2.55 -2.53 -12.54
N CYS A 188 2.84 -3.82 -12.67
CA CYS A 188 4.17 -4.34 -13.04
C CYS A 188 4.75 -3.73 -14.33
N ALA A 189 3.91 -3.49 -15.33
CA ALA A 189 4.31 -2.92 -16.60
C ALA A 189 4.51 -1.39 -16.50
N ASP A 190 3.70 -0.70 -15.71
CA ASP A 190 3.85 0.73 -15.47
C ASP A 190 5.08 1.02 -14.61
N ASP A 191 5.31 0.26 -13.53
CA ASP A 191 6.50 0.35 -12.69
C ASP A 191 7.79 0.16 -13.50
N ARG A 192 7.79 -0.82 -14.42
CA ARG A 192 8.91 -1.06 -15.35
C ARG A 192 9.17 0.15 -16.23
N ARG A 193 8.12 0.69 -16.86
CA ARG A 193 8.22 1.74 -17.88
C ARG A 193 8.56 3.11 -17.31
N SER A 194 7.93 3.51 -16.21
CA SER A 194 8.10 4.85 -15.66
C SER A 194 9.20 4.94 -14.61
N LEU A 195 9.44 3.87 -13.83
CA LEU A 195 10.35 3.91 -12.68
C LEU A 195 11.59 3.05 -12.85
N ASP A 196 11.69 2.28 -13.94
CA ASP A 196 12.74 1.27 -14.12
C ASP A 196 12.75 0.22 -12.97
N ARG A 197 11.61 0.02 -12.29
CA ARG A 197 11.47 -0.92 -11.15
C ARG A 197 10.74 -2.19 -11.58
N VAL A 198 11.18 -3.32 -11.07
CA VAL A 198 10.60 -4.65 -11.35
C VAL A 198 10.52 -5.45 -10.06
N TYR A 199 9.29 -5.64 -9.57
CA TYR A 199 9.00 -6.40 -8.36
C TYR A 199 8.75 -7.90 -8.61
N LEU A 200 8.61 -8.32 -9.88
CA LEU A 200 8.59 -9.74 -10.24
C LEU A 200 9.96 -10.36 -9.94
N ILE A 201 9.95 -11.62 -9.48
CA ILE A 201 11.16 -12.34 -9.12
C ILE A 201 11.94 -12.71 -10.38
N GLU A 202 13.05 -12.02 -10.62
CA GLU A 202 13.79 -12.12 -11.89
C GLU A 202 14.32 -13.54 -12.17
N PRO A 203 14.83 -14.30 -11.17
CA PRO A 203 15.17 -15.70 -11.40
C PRO A 203 14.00 -16.58 -11.83
N TRP A 204 12.76 -16.30 -11.41
CA TRP A 204 11.58 -17.06 -11.84
C TRP A 204 11.20 -16.76 -13.29
N LEU A 205 11.36 -15.50 -13.72
CA LEU A 205 11.20 -15.13 -15.14
C LEU A 205 12.19 -15.91 -16.01
N LYS A 206 13.47 -15.91 -15.61
CA LYS A 206 14.54 -16.63 -16.32
C LYS A 206 14.30 -18.14 -16.35
N GLU A 207 13.87 -18.73 -15.22
CA GLU A 207 13.51 -20.15 -15.11
C GLU A 207 12.40 -20.52 -16.10
N ALA A 208 11.42 -19.63 -16.29
CA ALA A 208 10.33 -19.80 -17.24
C ALA A 208 10.67 -19.40 -18.70
N GLY A 209 11.94 -19.06 -18.97
CA GLY A 209 12.45 -18.75 -20.31
C GLY A 209 12.18 -17.32 -20.81
N GLY A 210 11.82 -16.40 -19.91
CA GLY A 210 11.62 -14.99 -20.23
C GLY A 210 12.51 -14.05 -19.42
N GLY A 211 12.22 -12.75 -19.52
CA GLY A 211 12.99 -11.70 -18.90
C GLY A 211 12.15 -10.48 -18.53
N VAL A 212 12.80 -9.45 -17.99
CA VAL A 212 12.11 -8.23 -17.55
C VAL A 212 11.59 -7.40 -18.72
N GLU A 213 12.17 -7.58 -19.91
CA GLU A 213 11.75 -7.02 -21.19
C GLU A 213 10.37 -7.52 -21.64
N ASP A 214 9.91 -8.67 -21.13
CA ASP A 214 8.56 -9.17 -21.43
C ASP A 214 7.47 -8.24 -20.84
N LEU A 215 7.81 -7.42 -19.84
CA LEU A 215 6.90 -6.41 -19.27
C LEU A 215 6.61 -5.25 -20.23
N ASP A 216 7.41 -5.08 -21.28
CA ASP A 216 7.24 -4.03 -22.29
C ASP A 216 6.30 -4.46 -23.43
N GLY A 217 5.81 -5.71 -23.40
CA GLY A 217 4.86 -6.27 -24.36
C GLY A 217 3.44 -5.71 -24.25
N ALA A 218 2.58 -6.10 -25.19
CA ALA A 218 1.14 -5.78 -25.16
C ALA A 218 0.33 -6.75 -24.27
N HIS A 219 0.91 -7.89 -23.91
CA HIS A 219 0.28 -8.99 -23.16
C HIS A 219 1.34 -9.69 -22.31
N SER A 220 0.92 -10.32 -21.21
CA SER A 220 1.81 -11.20 -20.43
C SER A 220 2.40 -12.32 -21.29
N SER A 221 3.73 -12.45 -21.28
CA SER A 221 4.40 -13.64 -21.81
C SER A 221 4.10 -14.87 -20.95
N ALA A 222 4.42 -16.07 -21.46
CA ALA A 222 4.29 -17.30 -20.67
C ALA A 222 5.16 -17.25 -19.39
N ALA A 223 6.30 -16.57 -19.42
CA ALA A 223 7.18 -16.42 -18.27
C ALA A 223 6.63 -15.45 -17.23
N ILE A 224 6.03 -14.34 -17.67
CA ILE A 224 5.30 -13.41 -16.80
C ILE A 224 4.14 -14.14 -16.13
N GLU A 225 3.34 -14.90 -16.89
CA GLU A 225 2.22 -15.66 -16.33
C GLU A 225 2.67 -16.71 -15.32
N ALA A 226 3.72 -17.49 -15.62
CA ALA A 226 4.26 -18.47 -14.68
C ALA A 226 4.76 -17.81 -13.37
N THR A 227 5.45 -16.68 -13.48
CA THR A 227 5.96 -15.91 -12.34
C THR A 227 4.81 -15.32 -11.52
N LYS A 228 3.81 -14.71 -12.17
CA LYS A 228 2.61 -14.18 -11.53
C LYS A 228 1.86 -15.27 -10.76
N GLN A 229 1.63 -16.44 -11.36
CA GLN A 229 0.94 -17.55 -10.67
C GLN A 229 1.71 -17.99 -9.41
N ARG A 230 3.04 -18.12 -9.50
CA ARG A 230 3.88 -18.48 -8.35
C ARG A 230 3.85 -17.43 -7.24
N MET A 231 3.82 -16.15 -7.58
CA MET A 231 3.65 -15.05 -6.61
C MET A 231 2.25 -15.10 -5.95
N LEU A 232 1.19 -15.35 -6.74
CA LEU A 232 -0.17 -15.49 -6.23
C LEU A 232 -0.36 -16.73 -5.34
N ASP A 233 0.41 -17.80 -5.57
CA ASP A 233 0.47 -18.96 -4.65
C ASP A 233 1.08 -18.55 -3.30
N GLY A 234 2.14 -17.73 -3.31
CA GLY A 234 2.69 -17.12 -2.10
C GLY A 234 1.68 -16.23 -1.37
N CYS A 235 0.94 -15.39 -2.08
CA CYS A 235 -0.16 -14.61 -1.51
C CYS A 235 -1.25 -15.52 -0.90
N GLN A 236 -1.60 -16.61 -1.58
CA GLN A 236 -2.61 -17.55 -1.10
C GLN A 236 -2.19 -18.25 0.21
N ALA A 237 -0.89 -18.53 0.39
CA ALA A 237 -0.34 -19.04 1.64
C ALA A 237 -0.44 -18.01 2.77
N LEU A 238 -0.10 -16.75 2.50
CA LEU A 238 -0.22 -15.64 3.47
C LEU A 238 -1.69 -15.40 3.89
N MET A 239 -2.64 -15.60 2.98
CA MET A 239 -4.07 -15.47 3.27
C MET A 239 -4.57 -16.39 4.39
N VAL A 240 -3.87 -17.49 4.69
CA VAL A 240 -4.19 -18.35 5.86
C VAL A 240 -4.05 -17.55 7.16
N SER A 241 -2.95 -16.81 7.32
CA SER A 241 -2.73 -15.93 8.47
C SER A 241 -3.65 -14.70 8.43
N ALA A 242 -3.77 -14.05 7.27
CA ALA A 242 -4.56 -12.82 7.12
C ALA A 242 -6.04 -13.00 7.51
N ARG A 243 -6.63 -14.17 7.22
CA ARG A 243 -8.03 -14.48 7.57
C ARG A 243 -8.31 -14.53 9.07
N ALA A 244 -7.29 -14.77 9.90
CA ALA A 244 -7.45 -14.78 11.34
C ALA A 244 -7.58 -13.36 11.93
N LEU A 245 -7.09 -12.33 11.23
CA LEU A 245 -7.03 -10.96 11.74
C LEU A 245 -8.39 -10.47 12.29
N PRO A 246 -9.52 -10.52 11.55
CA PRO A 246 -10.77 -9.91 12.01
C PRO A 246 -11.29 -10.47 13.33
N ALA A 247 -11.12 -11.78 13.56
CA ALA A 247 -11.59 -12.46 14.76
C ALA A 247 -10.65 -12.27 15.98
N SER A 248 -9.46 -11.74 15.75
CA SER A 248 -8.46 -11.49 16.78
C SER A 248 -8.57 -10.08 17.40
N LEU A 249 -9.18 -9.12 16.69
CA LEU A 249 -9.23 -7.72 17.10
C LEU A 249 -10.27 -7.43 18.18
N LYS A 250 -9.94 -6.53 19.11
CA LYS A 250 -10.85 -6.02 20.15
C LYS A 250 -11.77 -4.94 19.60
N SER A 251 -11.26 -4.06 18.74
CA SER A 251 -11.99 -3.02 18.05
C SER A 251 -12.94 -3.63 17.03
N ARG A 252 -14.24 -3.59 17.34
CA ARG A 252 -15.28 -4.14 16.46
C ARG A 252 -15.29 -3.50 15.08
N ARG A 253 -15.00 -2.21 15.00
CA ARG A 253 -15.02 -1.51 13.71
C ARG A 253 -13.82 -1.91 12.86
N LEU A 254 -12.63 -1.98 13.46
CA LEU A 254 -11.42 -2.46 12.78
C LEU A 254 -11.55 -3.95 12.40
N ALA A 255 -12.22 -4.76 13.22
CA ALA A 255 -12.58 -6.15 12.90
C ALA A 255 -13.48 -6.24 11.65
N MET A 256 -14.54 -5.42 11.58
CA MET A 256 -15.40 -5.39 10.39
C MET A 256 -14.64 -4.93 9.15
N GLU A 257 -13.83 -3.88 9.28
CA GLU A 257 -13.00 -3.31 8.22
C GLU A 257 -12.00 -4.33 7.68
N SER A 258 -11.16 -4.91 8.54
CA SER A 258 -10.23 -5.98 8.17
C SER A 258 -10.95 -7.19 7.56
N GLY A 259 -12.17 -7.52 8.01
CA GLY A 259 -12.99 -8.57 7.42
C GLY A 259 -13.42 -8.28 5.97
N VAL A 260 -13.70 -7.03 5.64
CA VAL A 260 -13.95 -6.58 4.26
C VAL A 260 -12.67 -6.66 3.44
N ILE A 261 -11.56 -6.12 3.95
CA ILE A 261 -10.26 -6.10 3.26
C ILE A 261 -9.77 -7.51 2.94
N VAL A 262 -9.88 -8.46 3.88
CA VAL A 262 -9.52 -9.88 3.66
C VAL A 262 -10.31 -10.49 2.49
N ARG A 263 -11.59 -10.17 2.36
CA ARG A 263 -12.42 -10.66 1.25
C ARG A 263 -12.03 -10.02 -0.08
N LEU A 264 -11.73 -8.72 -0.06
CA LEU A 264 -11.26 -7.99 -1.24
C LEU A 264 -9.89 -8.49 -1.69
N ALA A 265 -8.96 -8.72 -0.76
CA ALA A 265 -7.64 -9.29 -1.04
C ALA A 265 -7.75 -10.68 -1.68
N GLN A 266 -8.62 -11.56 -1.16
CA GLN A 266 -8.89 -12.85 -1.82
C GLN A 266 -9.43 -12.65 -3.23
N ARG A 267 -10.42 -11.76 -3.38
CA ARG A 267 -11.04 -11.52 -4.69
C ARG A 267 -10.02 -10.96 -5.69
N LEU A 268 -9.10 -10.13 -5.24
CA LEU A 268 -8.04 -9.55 -6.05
C LEU A 268 -7.07 -10.64 -6.54
N ILE A 269 -6.68 -11.58 -5.66
CA ILE A 269 -5.93 -12.79 -6.05
C ILE A 269 -6.71 -13.55 -7.15
N ASP A 270 -8.00 -13.81 -6.93
CA ASP A 270 -8.81 -14.60 -7.86
C ASP A 270 -8.92 -13.97 -9.25
N ILE A 271 -9.07 -12.64 -9.34
CA ILE A 271 -9.12 -11.95 -10.64
C ILE A 271 -7.75 -11.84 -11.29
N LEU A 272 -6.67 -11.67 -10.53
CA LEU A 272 -5.29 -11.64 -11.07
C LEU A 272 -4.84 -13.01 -11.58
N ARG A 273 -5.37 -14.11 -11.03
CA ARG A 273 -5.09 -15.46 -11.55
C ARG A 273 -5.54 -15.66 -12.99
N VAL A 274 -6.56 -14.93 -13.44
CA VAL A 274 -7.11 -15.06 -14.80
C VAL A 274 -6.89 -13.82 -15.67
N GLY A 275 -6.72 -12.65 -15.06
CA GLY A 275 -6.50 -11.39 -15.74
C GLY A 275 -5.05 -11.20 -16.19
N ASP A 276 -4.88 -10.51 -17.31
CA ASP A 276 -3.57 -10.08 -17.83
C ASP A 276 -3.36 -8.60 -17.43
N PRO A 277 -2.49 -8.32 -16.44
CA PRO A 277 -2.23 -6.96 -15.97
C PRO A 277 -1.44 -6.11 -16.96
N ILE A 278 -0.75 -6.71 -17.95
CA ILE A 278 -0.05 -5.96 -19.00
C ILE A 278 -1.05 -5.48 -20.06
N ALA A 279 -2.00 -6.33 -20.43
CA ALA A 279 -2.97 -6.03 -21.46
C ALA A 279 -4.07 -5.06 -21.01
N SER A 280 -4.45 -5.11 -19.73
CA SER A 280 -5.55 -4.30 -19.21
C SER A 280 -5.45 -4.15 -17.69
N ARG A 281 -6.03 -3.06 -17.18
CA ARG A 281 -6.13 -2.86 -15.74
C ARG A 281 -7.00 -3.95 -15.10
N VAL A 282 -6.37 -4.87 -14.38
CA VAL A 282 -7.06 -5.84 -13.53
C VAL A 282 -7.38 -5.15 -12.20
N ALA A 283 -8.65 -4.90 -11.90
CA ALA A 283 -9.05 -4.21 -10.69
C ALA A 283 -10.39 -4.72 -10.16
N LEU A 284 -10.61 -4.48 -8.86
CA LEU A 284 -11.89 -4.75 -8.20
C LEU A 284 -13.00 -3.85 -8.77
N ALA A 285 -14.16 -4.42 -9.03
CA ALA A 285 -15.34 -3.67 -9.45
C ALA A 285 -16.18 -3.23 -8.24
N LYS A 286 -17.04 -2.22 -8.40
CA LYS A 286 -17.97 -1.77 -7.34
C LYS A 286 -18.80 -2.91 -6.73
N ALA A 287 -19.15 -3.91 -7.54
CA ALA A 287 -19.89 -5.09 -7.07
C ALA A 287 -19.06 -6.02 -6.17
N ASP A 288 -17.73 -6.05 -6.29
CA ASP A 288 -16.85 -6.78 -5.37
C ASP A 288 -16.87 -6.12 -3.98
N PHE A 289 -16.80 -4.79 -3.92
CA PHE A 289 -16.92 -4.02 -2.69
C PHE A 289 -18.26 -4.27 -1.99
N ALA A 290 -19.37 -4.13 -2.71
CA ALA A 290 -20.70 -4.38 -2.14
C ALA A 290 -20.82 -5.80 -1.56
N ARG A 291 -20.34 -6.82 -2.27
CA ARG A 291 -20.34 -8.21 -1.79
C ARG A 291 -19.45 -8.41 -0.57
N ALA A 292 -18.26 -7.79 -0.56
CA ALA A 292 -17.33 -7.88 0.56
C ALA A 292 -17.88 -7.18 1.82
N SER A 293 -18.51 -6.01 1.68
CA SER A 293 -19.14 -5.28 2.79
C SER A 293 -20.26 -6.09 3.45
N VAL A 294 -21.15 -6.71 2.66
CA VAL A 294 -22.23 -7.57 3.20
C VAL A 294 -21.64 -8.77 3.96
N GLY A 295 -20.63 -9.44 3.39
CA GLY A 295 -19.99 -10.59 4.03
C GLY A 295 -19.10 -10.25 5.23
N GLY A 296 -18.50 -9.06 5.26
CA GLY A 296 -17.61 -8.59 6.32
C GLY A 296 -18.37 -8.18 7.58
N VAL A 297 -19.49 -7.46 7.40
CA VAL A 297 -20.37 -7.06 8.52
C VAL A 297 -20.95 -8.29 9.21
N VAL A 298 -21.43 -9.30 8.47
CA VAL A 298 -22.00 -10.53 9.05
C VAL A 298 -20.96 -11.34 9.83
N ALA A 299 -19.72 -11.43 9.34
CA ALA A 299 -18.64 -12.12 10.05
C ALA A 299 -18.26 -11.42 11.36
N GLY A 300 -18.16 -10.09 11.36
CA GLY A 300 -17.89 -9.30 12.57
C GLY A 300 -18.96 -9.45 13.66
N PHE A 301 -20.22 -9.64 13.27
CA PHE A 301 -21.33 -9.91 14.21
C PHE A 301 -21.29 -11.34 14.78
N LEU A 302 -20.94 -12.36 13.98
CA LEU A 302 -20.95 -13.76 14.41
C LEU A 302 -19.72 -14.15 15.26
N SER A 303 -18.54 -13.61 14.96
CA SER A 303 -17.34 -13.80 15.79
C SER A 303 -17.50 -13.23 17.21
N ALA A 304 -18.39 -12.24 17.38
CA ALA A 304 -18.72 -11.63 18.67
C ALA A 304 -19.69 -12.46 19.53
N GLY A 305 -20.40 -13.44 18.96
CA GLY A 305 -21.34 -14.31 19.71
C GLY A 305 -20.67 -15.48 20.43
N GLY A 306 -19.40 -15.77 20.14
CA GLY A 306 -18.71 -16.96 20.64
C GLY A 306 -17.89 -16.76 21.92
N ARG A 307 -17.68 -15.53 22.40
CA ARG A 307 -16.88 -15.22 23.61
C ARG A 307 -17.70 -14.57 24.73
N ALA A 308 -18.93 -15.06 24.91
CA ALA A 308 -19.73 -14.80 26.09
C ALA A 308 -20.05 -16.12 26.79
N ARG A 309 -19.02 -16.80 27.32
CA ARG A 309 -19.09 -17.75 28.45
C ARG A 309 -17.75 -17.76 29.16
#